data_AF-A0A7S1R9M7-F1
#
_entry.id   AF-A0A7S1R9M7-F1
#
_cell.length_a   1.000
_cell.length_b   1.000
_cell.length_c   1.000
_cell.angle_alpha   90.00
_cell.angle_beta   90.00
_cell.angle_gamma   90.00
#
_symmetry.space_group_name_H-M   'P 1'
#
loop_
_entity.id
_entity.type
_entity.pdbx_description
1 polymer ?
#
loop_
_entity_poly.entity_id
_entity_poly.type
_entity_poly.pdbx_seq_one_letter_code
_entity_poly.pdbx_strand_id
1 'polypeptide(L)'
;AAWPPPIAAPAAAASSQRVPQPQTLTRAFSTNSGYFRVHWTVDARKLRGNDKQAISPPFELPFGDSFPCVPFKLMLFPLFTKDGRTGASFKRSQGRGFVQLKCEADLSDVLAHVRFRISVGSGSKAQPPRGPVSHAFTRGSVCGLPKDQEEWDFRAVIEHESMTFVVCLEVVPQVGDRS
;
A
#
# COMPACT_ATOMS: atom_id res chain seq x y z
N ALA A 1 32.08 -3.86 -52.32
CA ALA A 1 32.05 -3.80 -50.85
C ALA A 1 30.62 -3.46 -50.44
N ALA A 2 29.88 -4.42 -49.88
CA ALA A 2 28.48 -4.26 -49.50
C ALA A 2 28.38 -4.00 -47.99
N TRP A 3 27.67 -2.93 -47.63
CA TRP A 3 27.42 -2.48 -46.26
C TRP A 3 26.52 -3.47 -45.50
N PRO A 4 26.71 -3.74 -44.20
CA PRO A 4 25.80 -4.60 -43.44
C PRO A 4 24.46 -3.89 -43.17
N PRO A 5 23.32 -4.60 -43.15
CA PRO A 5 22.03 -4.01 -42.82
C PRO A 5 22.00 -3.56 -41.35
N PRO A 6 21.19 -2.54 -41.01
CA PRO A 6 21.04 -2.08 -39.63
C PRO A 6 20.38 -3.17 -38.77
N ILE A 7 20.98 -3.43 -37.61
CA ILE A 7 20.43 -4.32 -36.58
C ILE A 7 19.09 -3.72 -36.12
N ALA A 8 17.99 -4.42 -36.38
CA ALA A 8 16.69 -4.05 -35.88
C ALA A 8 16.72 -4.00 -34.35
N ALA A 9 16.39 -2.85 -33.78
CA ALA A 9 16.23 -2.69 -32.34
C ALA A 9 15.16 -3.68 -31.82
N PRO A 10 15.35 -4.31 -30.66
CA PRO A 10 14.33 -5.16 -30.07
C PRO A 10 13.08 -4.31 -29.83
N ALA A 11 11.98 -4.70 -30.48
CA ALA A 11 10.67 -4.11 -30.29
C ALA A 11 10.34 -4.09 -28.79
N ALA A 12 9.97 -2.90 -28.30
CA ALA A 12 9.56 -2.67 -26.94
C ALA A 12 8.57 -3.75 -26.49
N ALA A 13 8.90 -4.44 -25.40
CA ALA A 13 8.03 -5.45 -24.81
C ALA A 13 6.66 -4.82 -24.51
N ALA A 14 5.66 -5.22 -25.28
CA ALA A 14 4.28 -4.84 -25.04
C ALA A 14 3.89 -5.29 -23.64
N SER A 15 3.58 -4.33 -22.76
CA SER A 15 3.09 -4.60 -21.42
C SER A 15 1.72 -5.25 -21.51
N SER A 16 1.66 -6.58 -21.52
CA SER A 16 0.41 -7.32 -21.34
C SER A 16 -0.19 -6.90 -20.01
N GLN A 17 -1.32 -6.19 -20.05
CA GLN A 17 -2.10 -5.84 -18.87
C GLN A 17 -2.58 -7.14 -18.23
N ARG A 18 -1.81 -7.66 -17.28
CA ARG A 18 -2.28 -8.75 -16.41
C ARG A 18 -3.48 -8.21 -15.65
N VAL A 19 -4.62 -8.89 -15.79
CA VAL A 19 -5.77 -8.70 -14.90
C VAL A 19 -5.23 -8.74 -13.46
N PRO A 20 -5.51 -7.72 -12.62
CA PRO A 20 -5.01 -7.69 -11.26
C PRO A 20 -5.49 -8.94 -10.50
N GLN A 21 -4.55 -9.82 -10.13
CA GLN A 21 -4.90 -11.01 -9.36
C GLN A 21 -5.21 -10.56 -7.91
N PRO A 22 -6.32 -11.03 -7.31
CA PRO A 22 -6.67 -10.65 -5.94
C PRO A 22 -5.58 -11.01 -4.93
N GLN A 23 -5.39 -10.15 -3.94
CA GLN A 23 -4.36 -10.28 -2.88
C GLN A 23 -2.91 -10.24 -3.38
N THR A 24 -2.65 -9.67 -4.56
CA THR A 24 -1.29 -9.42 -5.03
C THR A 24 -0.72 -8.12 -4.50
N LEU A 25 0.60 -8.09 -4.36
CA LEU A 25 1.35 -6.91 -3.96
C LEU A 25 2.45 -6.66 -4.97
N THR A 26 2.54 -5.43 -5.49
CA THR A 26 3.62 -4.98 -6.35
C THR A 26 4.36 -3.81 -5.70
N ARG A 27 5.65 -3.70 -6.03
CA ARG A 27 6.55 -2.66 -5.49
C ARG A 27 7.15 -1.90 -6.67
N ALA A 28 7.23 -0.59 -6.56
CA ALA A 28 7.87 0.26 -7.55
C ALA A 28 8.71 1.32 -6.84
N PHE A 29 9.96 1.47 -7.25
CA PHE A 29 10.82 2.56 -6.80
C PHE A 29 11.05 3.52 -7.96
N SER A 30 10.84 4.82 -7.71
CA SER A 30 11.10 5.86 -8.70
C SER A 30 12.41 6.56 -8.35
N THR A 31 13.46 6.30 -9.12
CA THR A 31 14.78 6.96 -8.98
C THR A 31 14.69 8.48 -9.12
N ASN A 32 13.80 8.98 -9.99
CA ASN A 32 13.64 10.40 -10.26
C ASN A 32 13.02 11.17 -9.08
N SER A 33 12.20 10.51 -8.28
CA SER A 33 11.41 11.17 -7.22
C SER A 33 11.75 10.66 -5.82
N GLY A 34 12.52 9.57 -5.71
CA GLY A 34 12.87 8.91 -4.46
C GLY A 34 11.71 8.17 -3.79
N TYR A 35 10.49 8.22 -4.35
CA TYR A 35 9.34 7.55 -3.77
C TYR A 35 9.43 6.04 -3.96
N PHE A 36 9.19 5.31 -2.88
CA PHE A 36 8.93 3.89 -2.90
C PHE A 36 7.42 3.65 -2.75
N ARG A 37 6.83 2.94 -3.71
CA ARG A 37 5.39 2.65 -3.75
C ARG A 37 5.13 1.17 -3.64
N VAL A 38 4.18 0.84 -2.76
CA VAL A 38 3.63 -0.50 -2.62
C VAL A 38 2.17 -0.44 -3.04
N HIS A 39 1.81 -1.20 -4.07
CA HIS A 39 0.42 -1.35 -4.50
C HIS A 39 -0.07 -2.73 -4.07
N TRP A 40 -1.08 -2.74 -3.23
CA TRP A 40 -1.74 -3.94 -2.76
C TRP A 40 -3.13 -4.05 -3.36
N THR A 41 -3.34 -5.05 -4.22
CA THR A 41 -4.63 -5.37 -4.82
C THR A 41 -5.45 -6.21 -3.85
N VAL A 42 -6.55 -5.65 -3.35
CA VAL A 42 -7.45 -6.29 -2.39
C VAL A 42 -8.65 -6.90 -3.11
N ASP A 43 -9.03 -8.11 -2.70
CA ASP A 43 -10.27 -8.75 -3.14
C ASP A 43 -11.49 -8.02 -2.55
N ALA A 44 -12.32 -7.43 -3.41
CA ALA A 44 -13.49 -6.68 -2.98
C ALA A 44 -14.56 -7.57 -2.32
N ARG A 45 -14.52 -8.89 -2.50
CA ARG A 45 -15.44 -9.83 -1.85
C ARG A 45 -15.28 -9.82 -0.33
N LYS A 46 -14.09 -9.51 0.19
CA LYS A 46 -13.84 -9.33 1.64
C LYS A 46 -14.68 -8.20 2.24
N LEU A 47 -15.05 -7.19 1.44
CA LEU A 47 -15.89 -6.06 1.90
C LEU A 47 -17.37 -6.44 2.11
N ARG A 48 -17.77 -7.61 1.62
CA ARG A 48 -19.13 -8.16 1.77
C ARG A 48 -19.20 -9.25 2.86
N GLY A 49 -18.04 -9.79 3.26
CA GLY A 49 -17.90 -10.84 4.24
C GLY A 49 -17.98 -10.37 5.69
N ASN A 50 -17.93 -11.35 6.60
CA ASN A 50 -17.78 -11.10 8.03
C ASN A 50 -16.31 -10.92 8.45
N ASP A 51 -15.41 -10.76 7.48
CA ASP A 51 -14.00 -10.49 7.71
C ASP A 51 -13.82 -9.26 8.59
N LYS A 52 -13.01 -9.42 9.64
CA LYS A 52 -12.65 -8.37 10.60
C LYS A 52 -11.40 -7.59 10.19
N GLN A 53 -10.66 -8.11 9.20
CA GLN A 53 -9.49 -7.47 8.63
C GLN A 53 -9.14 -8.11 7.28
N ALA A 54 -8.38 -7.40 6.45
CA ALA A 54 -7.61 -7.99 5.36
C ALA A 54 -6.14 -7.62 5.55
N ILE A 55 -5.23 -8.53 5.21
CA ILE A 55 -3.79 -8.32 5.38
C ILE A 55 -3.11 -8.53 4.03
N SER A 56 -2.13 -7.69 3.70
CA SER A 56 -1.33 -7.84 2.49
C SER A 56 -0.34 -9.00 2.61
N PRO A 57 0.16 -9.54 1.48
CA PRO A 57 1.45 -10.22 1.49
C PRO A 57 2.53 -9.36 2.18
N PRO A 58 3.54 -9.97 2.80
CA PRO A 58 4.66 -9.23 3.37
C PRO A 58 5.45 -8.51 2.27
N PHE A 59 6.03 -7.36 2.61
CA PHE A 59 6.96 -6.62 1.78
C PHE A 59 8.07 -6.01 2.65
N GLU A 60 9.17 -5.62 2.03
CA GLU A 60 10.35 -5.13 2.76
C GLU A 60 10.60 -3.66 2.48
N LEU A 61 11.01 -2.94 3.52
CA LEU A 61 11.51 -1.56 3.45
C LEU A 61 12.96 -1.51 4.00
N PRO A 62 13.89 -0.81 3.34
CA PRO A 62 15.25 -0.63 3.82
C PRO A 62 15.35 0.53 4.83
N PHE A 63 16.19 0.37 5.86
CA PHE A 63 16.53 1.39 6.87
C PHE A 63 18.03 1.39 7.14
N GLY A 64 18.79 2.07 6.28
CA GLY A 64 20.25 2.10 6.38
C GLY A 64 20.89 0.71 6.23
N ASP A 65 22.18 0.64 6.52
CA ASP A 65 22.98 -0.57 6.28
C ASP A 65 22.71 -1.67 7.30
N SER A 66 22.33 -1.31 8.53
CA SER A 66 22.04 -2.28 9.60
C SER A 66 20.72 -3.02 9.40
N PHE A 67 19.77 -2.42 8.66
CA PHE A 67 18.44 -2.98 8.44
C PHE A 67 18.04 -2.89 6.96
N PRO A 68 18.72 -3.64 6.07
CA PRO A 68 18.52 -3.52 4.62
C PRO A 68 17.16 -4.05 4.14
N CYS A 69 16.55 -4.97 4.90
CA CYS A 69 15.28 -5.61 4.57
C CYS A 69 14.42 -5.78 5.83
N VAL A 70 13.61 -4.78 6.18
CA VAL A 70 12.68 -4.89 7.32
C VAL A 70 11.30 -5.29 6.81
N PRO A 71 10.68 -6.37 7.33
CA PRO A 71 9.37 -6.85 6.88
C PRO A 71 8.23 -5.98 7.40
N PHE A 72 7.30 -5.65 6.51
CA PHE A 72 6.07 -4.91 6.74
C PHE A 72 4.86 -5.60 6.12
N LYS A 73 3.69 -5.27 6.66
CA LYS A 73 2.38 -5.60 6.07
C LYS A 73 1.45 -4.39 6.12
N LEU A 74 0.58 -4.29 5.12
CA LEU A 74 -0.60 -3.43 5.16
C LEU A 74 -1.77 -4.20 5.75
N MET A 75 -2.50 -3.57 6.64
CA MET A 75 -3.67 -4.11 7.31
C MET A 75 -4.86 -3.21 7.04
N LEU A 76 -5.92 -3.79 6.50
CA LEU A 76 -7.20 -3.15 6.28
C LEU A 76 -8.14 -3.55 7.40
N PHE A 77 -8.81 -2.58 8.03
CA PHE A 77 -9.80 -2.84 9.08
C PHE A 77 -11.14 -2.18 8.76
N PRO A 78 -12.27 -2.79 9.13
CA PRO A 78 -13.57 -2.14 9.07
C PRO A 78 -13.66 -1.02 10.11
N LEU A 79 -14.34 0.08 9.75
CA LEU A 79 -14.60 1.15 10.69
C LEU A 79 -15.65 0.69 11.72
N PHE A 80 -15.42 0.98 13.00
CA PHE A 80 -16.36 0.65 14.05
C PHE A 80 -17.62 1.51 13.90
N THR A 81 -18.80 0.90 13.79
CA THR A 81 -20.06 1.63 13.89
C THR A 81 -20.47 1.75 15.35
N LYS A 82 -20.96 2.92 15.77
CA LYS A 82 -21.29 3.27 17.17
C LYS A 82 -22.32 2.36 17.85
N ASP A 83 -22.92 1.40 17.14
CA ASP A 83 -24.09 0.63 17.60
C ASP A 83 -23.79 -0.51 18.60
N GLY A 84 -22.62 -0.53 19.25
CA GLY A 84 -22.34 -1.35 20.44
C GLY A 84 -22.41 -2.89 20.28
N ARG A 85 -22.84 -3.45 19.15
CA ARG A 85 -22.88 -4.91 18.95
C ARG A 85 -21.49 -5.42 18.57
N THR A 86 -21.04 -6.41 19.32
CA THR A 86 -19.77 -7.14 19.23
C THR A 86 -19.41 -7.52 17.79
N GLY A 87 -18.27 -7.00 17.31
CA GLY A 87 -17.61 -7.39 16.06
C GLY A 87 -17.74 -6.40 14.91
N ALA A 88 -16.72 -5.55 14.71
CA ALA A 88 -16.56 -4.78 13.49
C ALA A 88 -16.19 -5.72 12.33
N SER A 89 -17.04 -5.80 11.31
CA SER A 89 -16.77 -6.51 10.06
C SER A 89 -16.99 -5.56 8.88
N PHE A 90 -16.37 -5.82 7.73
CA PHE A 90 -16.56 -4.95 6.56
C PHE A 90 -18.02 -4.91 6.08
N LYS A 91 -18.76 -6.01 6.25
CA LYS A 91 -20.20 -6.02 5.99
C LYS A 91 -20.94 -4.98 6.84
N ARG A 92 -20.62 -4.91 8.14
CA ARG A 92 -21.28 -4.00 9.10
C ARG A 92 -20.85 -2.55 8.94
N SER A 93 -19.59 -2.31 8.60
CA SER A 93 -19.10 -0.96 8.29
C SER A 93 -19.54 -0.47 6.90
N GLN A 94 -20.36 -1.24 6.18
CA GLN A 94 -20.79 -0.95 4.81
C GLN A 94 -19.60 -0.74 3.85
N GLY A 95 -18.51 -1.47 4.08
CA GLY A 95 -17.28 -1.36 3.28
C GLY A 95 -16.43 -0.13 3.59
N ARG A 96 -16.75 0.63 4.65
CA ARG A 96 -15.89 1.69 5.18
C ARG A 96 -14.86 1.14 6.14
N GLY A 97 -13.71 1.78 6.22
CA GLY A 97 -12.65 1.33 7.10
C GLY A 97 -11.37 2.14 7.01
N PHE A 98 -10.31 1.62 7.59
CA PHE A 98 -9.02 2.29 7.67
C PHE A 98 -7.88 1.33 7.33
N VAL A 99 -6.73 1.92 6.99
CA VAL A 99 -5.51 1.19 6.63
C VAL A 99 -4.42 1.49 7.66
N GLN A 100 -3.70 0.45 8.07
CA GLN A 100 -2.53 0.54 8.93
C GLN A 100 -1.33 -0.14 8.28
N LEU A 101 -0.16 0.42 8.52
CA LEU A 101 1.14 -0.16 8.23
C LEU A 101 1.68 -0.82 9.50
N LYS A 102 2.09 -2.09 9.41
CA LYS A 102 2.68 -2.85 10.51
C LYS A 102 4.10 -3.28 10.16
N CYS A 103 5.04 -3.01 11.05
CA CYS A 103 6.36 -3.62 11.08
C CYS A 103 6.28 -5.01 11.75
N GLU A 104 6.96 -6.00 11.19
CA GLU A 104 7.06 -7.36 11.75
C GLU A 104 8.43 -7.69 12.33
N ALA A 105 9.35 -6.73 12.36
CA ALA A 105 10.65 -6.86 13.02
C ALA A 105 10.64 -6.23 14.42
N ASP A 106 11.51 -6.75 15.28
CA ASP A 106 11.92 -6.08 16.50
C ASP A 106 13.08 -5.13 16.15
N LEU A 107 12.87 -3.83 16.35
CA LEU A 107 13.81 -2.79 15.96
C LEU A 107 14.38 -2.16 17.23
N SER A 108 15.62 -2.50 17.54
CA SER A 108 16.31 -2.13 18.78
C SER A 108 17.14 -0.85 18.68
N ASP A 109 17.42 -0.34 17.47
CA ASP A 109 18.25 0.83 17.28
C ASP A 109 17.66 1.85 16.28
N VAL A 110 17.98 3.11 16.53
CA VAL A 110 17.38 4.33 15.99
C VAL A 110 17.58 4.41 14.48
N LEU A 111 16.48 4.66 13.74
CA LEU A 111 16.35 5.26 12.39
C LEU A 111 15.19 4.68 11.57
N ALA A 112 14.37 3.78 12.11
CA ALA A 112 13.16 3.28 11.44
C ALA A 112 12.00 4.29 11.43
N HIS A 113 12.31 5.54 11.08
CA HIS A 113 11.34 6.58 10.78
C HIS A 113 10.83 6.42 9.35
N VAL A 114 9.61 5.92 9.22
CA VAL A 114 8.92 5.90 7.93
C VAL A 114 8.04 7.13 7.84
N ARG A 115 8.20 7.89 6.75
CA ARG A 115 7.24 8.90 6.36
C ARG A 115 6.47 8.40 5.15
N PHE A 116 5.14 8.35 5.23
CA PHE A 116 4.36 7.73 4.16
C PHE A 116 2.99 8.39 3.95
N ARG A 117 2.46 8.23 2.75
CA ARG A 117 1.08 8.54 2.36
C ARG A 117 0.33 7.27 2.02
N ILE A 118 -1.00 7.32 2.14
CA ILE A 118 -1.89 6.24 1.71
C ILE A 118 -2.89 6.80 0.72
N SER A 119 -3.13 6.08 -0.38
CA SER A 119 -4.25 6.31 -1.28
C SER A 119 -4.98 5.01 -1.59
N VAL A 120 -6.22 5.13 -2.06
CA VAL A 120 -7.13 4.01 -2.28
C VAL A 120 -7.83 4.19 -3.61
N GLY A 121 -7.90 3.13 -4.41
CA GLY A 121 -8.44 3.12 -5.76
C GLY A 121 -7.41 3.42 -6.84
N SER A 122 -7.87 3.44 -8.09
CA SER A 122 -7.08 3.70 -9.29
C SER A 122 -7.89 4.50 -10.31
N GLY A 123 -7.19 5.17 -11.23
CA GLY A 123 -7.83 5.93 -12.30
C GLY A 123 -8.81 6.99 -11.79
N SER A 124 -9.96 7.09 -12.43
CA SER A 124 -11.02 8.05 -12.08
C SER A 124 -11.74 7.76 -10.76
N LYS A 125 -11.60 6.55 -10.22
CA LYS A 125 -12.18 6.15 -8.92
C LYS A 125 -11.21 6.34 -7.76
N ALA A 126 -9.99 6.83 -8.01
CA ALA A 126 -9.01 7.01 -6.95
C ALA A 126 -9.46 8.10 -5.96
N GLN A 127 -9.42 7.79 -4.68
CA GLN A 127 -9.55 8.79 -3.62
C GLN A 127 -8.22 9.52 -3.42
N PRO A 128 -8.23 10.82 -3.07
CA PRO A 128 -7.02 11.59 -2.88
C PRO A 128 -6.06 10.95 -1.85
N PRO A 129 -4.73 10.96 -2.10
CA PRO A 129 -3.76 10.51 -1.11
C PRO A 129 -3.87 11.33 0.19
N ARG A 130 -3.71 10.66 1.32
CA ARG A 130 -3.73 11.27 2.66
C ARG A 130 -2.39 11.06 3.37
N GLY A 131 -2.05 11.99 4.25
CA GLY A 131 -0.71 12.13 4.84
C GLY A 131 0.14 13.21 4.17
N PRO A 132 1.47 13.23 4.38
CA PRO A 132 2.24 12.14 4.97
C PRO A 132 2.10 12.04 6.49
N VAL A 133 2.21 10.83 7.02
CA VAL A 133 2.40 10.54 8.45
C VAL A 133 3.82 10.09 8.66
N SER A 134 4.44 10.53 9.76
CA SER A 134 5.78 10.10 10.19
C SER A 134 5.64 9.22 11.42
N HIS A 135 6.30 8.07 11.42
CA HIS A 135 6.27 7.14 12.56
C HIS A 135 7.61 6.44 12.76
N ALA A 136 8.04 6.35 14.01
CA ALA A 136 9.17 5.54 14.44
C ALA A 136 8.68 4.15 14.87
N PHE A 137 8.98 3.12 14.08
CA PHE A 137 8.51 1.76 14.37
C PHE A 137 9.19 1.10 15.58
N THR A 138 10.23 1.71 16.13
CA THR A 138 10.82 1.37 17.44
C THR A 138 9.90 1.73 18.62
N ARG A 139 9.01 2.73 18.45
CA ARG A 139 8.06 3.17 19.50
C ARG A 139 6.74 2.39 19.49
N GLY A 140 6.51 1.61 18.42
CA GLY A 140 5.30 0.83 18.23
C GLY A 140 5.27 0.23 16.84
N SER A 141 4.90 -1.05 16.73
CA SER A 141 4.97 -1.80 15.48
C SER A 141 3.88 -1.45 14.47
N VAL A 142 2.91 -0.60 14.80
CA VAL A 142 1.75 -0.28 13.94
C VAL A 142 1.54 1.23 13.86
N CYS A 143 1.27 1.74 12.65
CA CYS A 143 0.89 3.13 12.41
C CYS A 143 -0.21 3.22 11.34
N GLY A 144 -1.16 4.13 11.53
CA GLY A 144 -2.19 4.48 10.54
C GLY A 144 -2.21 5.97 10.25
N LEU A 145 -3.24 6.43 9.55
CA LEU A 145 -3.54 7.86 9.42
C LEU A 145 -4.16 8.42 10.72
N PRO A 146 -4.14 9.75 10.91
CA PRO A 146 -4.90 10.41 11.98
C PRO A 146 -6.40 10.05 11.95
N LYS A 147 -7.06 10.05 13.11
CA LYS A 147 -8.46 9.60 13.28
C LYS A 147 -9.48 10.33 12.40
N ASP A 148 -9.26 11.61 12.15
CA ASP A 148 -10.07 12.45 11.27
C ASP A 148 -9.83 12.18 9.77
N GLN A 149 -8.78 11.44 9.43
CA GLN A 149 -8.36 11.16 8.05
C GLN A 149 -8.25 9.65 7.73
N GLU A 150 -8.52 8.76 8.69
CA GLU A 150 -8.29 7.32 8.51
C GLU A 150 -9.43 6.60 7.77
N GLU A 151 -10.63 7.20 7.67
CA GLU A 151 -11.82 6.57 7.08
C GLU A 151 -11.83 6.63 5.55
N TRP A 152 -11.83 5.48 4.90
CA TRP A 152 -12.00 5.31 3.46
C TRP A 152 -13.30 4.59 3.14
N ASP A 153 -13.96 4.98 2.05
CA ASP A 153 -15.00 4.16 1.43
C ASP A 153 -14.38 3.22 0.39
N PHE A 154 -14.14 1.95 0.76
CA PHE A 154 -13.54 1.00 -0.17
C PHE A 154 -14.50 0.55 -1.27
N ARG A 155 -15.82 0.68 -1.09
CA ARG A 155 -16.79 0.29 -2.11
C ARG A 155 -16.81 1.27 -3.28
N ALA A 156 -16.61 2.56 -2.99
CA ALA A 156 -16.57 3.59 -4.01
C ALA A 156 -15.44 3.39 -5.05
N VAL A 157 -14.41 2.62 -4.69
CA VAL A 157 -13.20 2.44 -5.51
C VAL A 157 -13.08 1.06 -6.16
N ILE A 158 -14.11 0.22 -6.05
CA ILE A 158 -14.08 -1.14 -6.61
C ILE A 158 -14.01 -1.05 -8.14
N GLU A 159 -13.05 -1.78 -8.71
CA GLU A 159 -13.08 -2.16 -10.10
C GLU A 159 -13.98 -3.38 -10.28
N HIS A 160 -15.08 -3.20 -11.01
CA HIS A 160 -16.15 -4.19 -11.07
C HIS A 160 -15.81 -5.38 -11.96
N GLU A 161 -14.97 -5.17 -12.97
CA GLU A 161 -14.54 -6.24 -13.87
C GLU A 161 -13.66 -7.27 -13.14
N SER A 162 -12.71 -6.81 -12.34
CA SER A 162 -11.81 -7.68 -11.56
C SER A 162 -12.33 -8.00 -10.16
N MET A 163 -13.37 -7.30 -9.69
CA MET A 163 -13.82 -7.33 -8.29
C MET A 163 -12.68 -7.08 -7.30
N THR A 164 -11.83 -6.09 -7.61
CA THR A 164 -10.71 -5.68 -6.74
C THR A 164 -10.67 -4.18 -6.52
N PHE A 165 -9.88 -3.74 -5.56
CA PHE A 165 -9.46 -2.35 -5.43
C PHE A 165 -7.99 -2.30 -4.99
N VAL A 166 -7.33 -1.17 -5.18
CA VAL A 166 -5.91 -1.02 -4.83
C VAL A 166 -5.76 -0.12 -3.60
N VAL A 167 -4.92 -0.55 -2.66
CA VAL A 167 -4.37 0.30 -1.60
C VAL A 167 -2.93 0.61 -1.98
N CYS A 168 -2.58 1.89 -2.08
CA CYS A 168 -1.22 2.34 -2.35
C CYS A 168 -0.61 2.96 -1.11
N LEU A 169 0.54 2.44 -0.70
CA LEU A 169 1.44 3.06 0.28
C LEU A 169 2.57 3.74 -0.49
N GLU A 170 2.72 5.04 -0.31
CA GLU A 170 3.84 5.80 -0.86
C GLU A 170 4.75 6.23 0.28
N VAL A 171 5.93 5.59 0.40
CA VAL A 171 7.00 6.01 1.31
C VAL A 171 7.72 7.19 0.67
N VAL A 172 7.73 8.30 1.39
CA VAL A 172 8.35 9.55 0.93
C VAL A 172 9.80 9.62 1.44
N PRO A 173 10.74 10.13 0.63
CA PRO A 173 12.11 10.36 1.09
C PRO A 173 12.12 11.22 2.35
N GLN A 174 12.96 10.86 3.33
CA GLN A 174 13.33 11.79 4.39
C GLN A 174 14.21 12.86 3.73
N VAL A 175 13.76 14.12 3.72
CA VAL A 175 14.58 15.22 3.22
C VAL A 175 15.64 15.53 4.28
N GLY A 176 16.91 15.19 3.98
CA GLY A 176 18.08 15.30 4.86
C GLY A 176 18.51 13.92 5.37
N ASP A 177 19.62 13.35 4.93
CA ASP A 177 20.97 13.89 5.09
C ASP A 177 21.80 13.67 3.81
N ARG A 178 22.06 14.75 3.07
CA ARG A 178 23.21 14.81 2.17
C ARG A 178 24.28 15.57 2.95
N SER A 179 24.96 14.85 3.84
CA SER A 179 26.26 15.27 4.36
C SER A 179 27.32 15.07 3.27
#